data_AF-A0AAE4MCC2-F1
#
_entry.id   AF-A0AAE4MCC2-F1
#
_cell.length_a   1.000
_cell.length_b   1.000
_cell.length_c   1.000
_cell.angle_alpha   90.00
_cell.angle_beta   90.00
_cell.angle_gamma   90.00
#
_symmetry.space_group_name_H-M   'P 1'
#
loop_
_entity.id
_entity.type
_entity.pdbx_description
1 polymer ?
#
loop_
_entity_poly.entity_id
_entity_poly.type
_entity_poly.pdbx_seq_one_letter_code
_entity_poly.pdbx_strand_id
1 'polypeptide(L)'
;MSNRNILLVQPKYYTQFPPVGLLKISTYHKRRGDNVQYVQGCQSLEYDPDIIYVTSLFTWTWRQVWESIKYYKTWHPSSKIILGGIYASVMPDHAKYSGADQIRSGICDKVENMPLDYTLVPDWDGSILFTSRGCGRKCGFCAVPKIEGKLCKTRSSIKEYIIETHSRIILFDNNFLLNPHKYEIFQELNEYDKRVDFNQGIDARLITEKIANQISGLKLDSTIRIAYDSRKDHDAVGNAIKILSDAGISKRNIFVYTLFNYTDTPADFFDRTRDILNWGAVSYPMRYEPLRAITKNSYVSPNWTIEEIEAIQAARRVIGYGGAFPAYTGLVDKITNAFGFEDAFELRRVKEK
;
A
#
# COMPACT_ATOMS: atom_id res chain seq x y z
N MET A 1 -34.12 21.29 -5.99
CA MET A 1 -33.14 21.38 -4.87
C MET A 1 -31.91 22.04 -5.45
N SER A 2 -31.33 23.04 -4.78
CA SER A 2 -30.09 23.67 -5.29
C SER A 2 -28.96 22.65 -5.31
N ASN A 3 -28.22 22.58 -6.41
CA ASN A 3 -27.02 21.75 -6.53
C ASN A 3 -25.96 22.31 -5.58
N ARG A 4 -25.26 21.44 -4.85
CA ARG A 4 -24.14 21.86 -3.99
C ARG A 4 -22.84 21.90 -4.77
N ASN A 5 -21.93 22.79 -4.38
CA ASN A 5 -20.56 22.85 -4.84
C ASN A 5 -19.66 22.06 -3.88
N ILE A 6 -18.98 21.03 -4.38
CA ILE A 6 -18.18 20.10 -3.61
C ILE A 6 -16.73 20.21 -4.04
N LEU A 7 -15.83 20.40 -3.08
CA LEU A 7 -14.40 20.36 -3.31
C LEU A 7 -13.80 19.07 -2.73
N LEU A 8 -13.01 18.37 -3.54
CA LEU A 8 -12.25 17.20 -3.15
C LEU A 8 -10.76 17.56 -3.12
N VAL A 9 -10.16 17.52 -1.94
CA VAL A 9 -8.78 17.96 -1.71
C VAL A 9 -7.90 16.75 -1.39
N GLN A 10 -6.94 16.49 -2.26
CA GLN A 10 -5.79 15.63 -1.95
C GLN A 10 -4.62 16.53 -1.50
N PRO A 11 -4.22 16.51 -0.22
CA PRO A 11 -3.07 17.29 0.23
C PRO A 11 -1.78 16.94 -0.52
N LYS A 12 -0.84 17.88 -0.59
CA LYS A 12 0.41 17.76 -1.38
C LYS A 12 1.46 16.87 -0.70
N TYR A 13 1.13 15.60 -0.52
CA TYR A 13 2.06 14.54 -0.13
C TYR A 13 2.32 13.58 -1.31
N TYR A 14 3.44 12.88 -1.27
CA TYR A 14 3.76 11.88 -2.29
C TYR A 14 2.81 10.67 -2.21
N THR A 15 2.23 10.30 -3.37
CA THR A 15 1.50 9.06 -3.58
C THR A 15 1.59 8.68 -5.05
N GLN A 16 1.64 7.38 -5.33
CA GLN A 16 1.62 6.86 -6.70
C GLN A 16 0.20 6.61 -7.21
N PHE A 17 -0.76 6.47 -6.30
CA PHE A 17 -2.14 6.10 -6.63
C PHE A 17 -3.10 7.28 -6.46
N PRO A 18 -4.17 7.33 -7.27
CA PRO A 18 -5.21 8.34 -7.12
C PRO A 18 -5.94 8.18 -5.78
N PRO A 19 -6.57 9.24 -5.26
CA PRO A 19 -7.23 9.21 -3.97
C PRO A 19 -8.59 8.47 -4.07
N VAL A 20 -8.56 7.14 -4.03
CA VAL A 20 -9.72 6.25 -4.22
C VAL A 20 -10.96 6.70 -3.43
N GLY A 21 -10.79 7.09 -2.17
CA GLY A 21 -11.90 7.57 -1.34
C GLY A 21 -12.57 8.84 -1.88
N LEU A 22 -11.78 9.78 -2.40
CA LEU A 22 -12.31 11.00 -3.03
C LEU A 22 -12.99 10.68 -4.36
N LEU A 23 -12.44 9.78 -5.17
CA LEU A 23 -13.07 9.39 -6.44
C LEU A 23 -14.46 8.76 -6.23
N LYS A 24 -14.63 7.95 -5.18
CA LYS A 24 -15.95 7.41 -4.78
C LYS A 24 -16.92 8.50 -4.33
N ILE A 25 -16.42 9.48 -3.57
CA ILE A 25 -17.21 10.64 -3.11
C ILE A 25 -17.64 11.50 -4.31
N SER A 26 -16.79 11.69 -5.31
CA SER A 26 -17.14 12.39 -6.55
C SER A 26 -18.34 11.74 -7.23
N THR A 27 -18.28 10.42 -7.49
CA THR A 27 -19.39 9.66 -8.08
C THR A 27 -20.67 9.83 -7.28
N TYR A 28 -20.59 9.75 -5.95
CA TYR A 28 -21.74 9.93 -5.06
C TYR A 28 -22.40 11.31 -5.22
N HIS A 29 -21.61 12.38 -5.28
CA HIS A 29 -22.12 13.75 -5.41
C HIS A 29 -22.62 14.04 -6.83
N LYS A 30 -21.87 13.67 -7.87
CA LYS A 30 -22.30 13.84 -9.28
C LYS A 30 -23.64 13.14 -9.56
N ARG A 31 -23.85 11.92 -9.03
CA ARG A 31 -25.15 11.20 -9.15
C ARG A 31 -26.33 11.93 -8.50
N ARG A 32 -26.07 12.92 -7.64
CA ARG A 32 -27.10 13.74 -6.97
C ARG A 32 -27.27 15.11 -7.62
N GLY A 33 -26.56 15.39 -8.71
CA GLY A 33 -26.55 16.68 -9.40
C GLY A 33 -25.62 17.71 -8.75
N ASP A 34 -24.84 17.36 -7.74
CA ASP A 34 -23.88 18.28 -7.12
C ASP A 34 -22.69 18.54 -8.08
N ASN A 35 -22.17 19.75 -8.08
CA ASN A 35 -20.96 20.13 -8.82
C ASN A 35 -19.73 19.67 -8.04
N VAL A 36 -18.76 19.02 -8.70
CA VAL A 36 -17.58 18.48 -8.04
C VAL A 36 -16.31 18.97 -8.71
N GLN A 37 -15.41 19.58 -7.94
CA GLN A 37 -14.04 19.91 -8.34
C GLN A 37 -13.06 19.11 -7.50
N TYR A 38 -11.98 18.64 -8.13
CA TYR A 38 -10.86 17.98 -7.49
C TYR A 38 -9.59 18.82 -7.62
N VAL A 39 -8.84 18.92 -6.52
CA VAL A 39 -7.58 19.69 -6.45
C VAL A 39 -6.52 18.92 -5.68
N GLN A 40 -5.26 19.16 -6.06
CA GLN A 40 -4.09 18.70 -5.33
C GLN A 40 -3.41 19.87 -4.62
N GLY A 41 -3.25 19.76 -3.30
CA GLY A 41 -2.72 20.80 -2.43
C GLY A 41 -3.67 21.99 -2.27
N CYS A 42 -3.08 23.17 -2.03
CA CYS A 42 -3.79 24.43 -1.87
C CYS A 42 -3.89 25.12 -3.24
N GLN A 43 -5.11 25.37 -3.70
CA GLN A 43 -5.39 26.07 -4.96
C GLN A 43 -6.49 27.10 -4.73
N SER A 44 -6.37 28.27 -5.37
CA SER A 44 -7.42 29.28 -5.38
C SER A 44 -8.63 28.79 -6.14
N LEU A 45 -9.84 29.05 -5.62
CA LEU A 45 -11.10 28.65 -6.24
C LEU A 45 -11.85 29.89 -6.75
N GLU A 46 -12.59 29.72 -7.84
CA GLU A 46 -13.43 30.76 -8.42
C GLU A 46 -14.83 30.82 -7.77
N TYR A 47 -15.12 29.90 -6.86
CA TYR A 47 -16.40 29.78 -6.16
C TYR A 47 -16.19 29.35 -4.71
N ASP A 48 -17.23 29.51 -3.89
CA ASP A 48 -17.25 29.07 -2.50
C ASP A 48 -17.88 27.66 -2.40
N PRO A 49 -17.14 26.61 -2.00
CA PRO A 49 -17.71 25.27 -1.85
C PRO A 49 -18.68 25.19 -0.69
N ASP A 50 -19.74 24.39 -0.79
CA ASP A 50 -20.59 24.06 0.36
C ASP A 50 -19.88 23.06 1.30
N ILE A 51 -19.18 22.08 0.71
CA ILE A 51 -18.49 21.01 1.43
C ILE A 51 -17.11 20.78 0.83
N ILE A 52 -16.11 20.67 1.69
CA ILE A 52 -14.73 20.34 1.34
C ILE A 52 -14.37 19.00 1.98
N TYR A 53 -14.08 17.99 1.15
CA TYR A 53 -13.58 16.70 1.60
C TYR A 53 -12.05 16.67 1.49
N VAL A 54 -11.37 16.53 2.61
CA VAL A 54 -9.91 16.38 2.65
C VAL A 54 -9.57 14.93 2.95
N THR A 55 -8.77 14.30 2.09
CA THR A 55 -8.25 12.95 2.35
C THR A 55 -6.90 12.99 3.04
N SER A 56 -6.50 11.87 3.65
CA SER A 56 -5.22 11.71 4.31
C SER A 56 -4.68 10.30 4.10
N LEU A 57 -3.35 10.18 4.00
CA LEU A 57 -2.66 8.92 3.77
C LEU A 57 -1.88 8.52 5.03
N PHE A 58 -0.60 8.88 5.13
CA PHE A 58 0.22 8.46 6.26
C PHE A 58 0.15 9.42 7.44
N THR A 59 0.31 8.89 8.66
CA THR A 59 0.29 9.70 9.88
C THR A 59 1.38 10.76 9.92
N TRP A 60 2.56 10.50 9.32
CA TRP A 60 3.65 11.48 9.22
C TRP A 60 3.43 12.57 8.16
N THR A 61 2.38 12.46 7.33
CA THR A 61 1.98 13.50 6.34
C THR A 61 0.90 14.44 6.89
N TRP A 62 0.68 14.41 8.22
CA TRP A 62 -0.34 15.21 8.89
C TRP A 62 -0.16 16.73 8.68
N ARG A 63 1.09 17.21 8.52
CA ARG A 63 1.37 18.64 8.31
C ARG A 63 0.74 19.14 7.01
N GLN A 64 0.95 18.42 5.91
CA GLN A 64 0.36 18.77 4.61
C GLN A 64 -1.17 18.75 4.64
N VAL A 65 -1.75 17.82 5.40
CA VAL A 65 -3.20 17.74 5.64
C VAL A 65 -3.68 19.01 6.37
N TRP A 66 -3.01 19.39 7.46
CA TRP A 66 -3.38 20.56 8.26
C TRP A 66 -3.17 21.87 7.51
N GLU A 67 -2.09 21.98 6.73
CA GLU A 67 -1.83 23.12 5.85
C GLU A 67 -2.97 23.32 4.85
N SER A 68 -3.45 22.22 4.24
CA SER A 68 -4.58 22.27 3.31
C SER A 68 -5.86 22.71 4.02
N ILE A 69 -6.16 22.16 5.19
CA ILE A 69 -7.36 22.50 5.96
C ILE A 69 -7.32 23.96 6.40
N LYS A 70 -6.18 24.44 6.92
CA LYS A 70 -5.98 25.83 7.31
C LYS A 70 -6.20 26.76 6.11
N TYR A 71 -5.60 26.45 4.96
CA TYR A 71 -5.75 27.24 3.74
C TYR A 71 -7.23 27.38 3.34
N TYR A 72 -7.94 26.26 3.17
CA TYR A 72 -9.33 26.31 2.73
C TYR A 72 -10.25 26.93 3.78
N LYS A 73 -9.98 26.75 5.08
CA LYS A 73 -10.77 27.40 6.15
C LYS A 73 -10.57 28.92 6.21
N THR A 74 -9.39 29.41 5.83
CA THR A 74 -9.10 30.85 5.72
C THR A 74 -9.85 31.49 4.56
N TRP A 75 -9.85 30.85 3.38
CA TRP A 75 -10.42 31.43 2.16
C TRP A 75 -11.90 31.11 1.95
N HIS A 76 -12.39 30.01 2.54
CA HIS A 76 -13.76 29.53 2.42
C HIS A 76 -14.35 29.22 3.81
N PRO A 77 -14.50 30.22 4.69
CA PRO A 77 -14.87 30.03 6.09
C PRO A 77 -16.30 29.49 6.29
N SER A 78 -17.17 29.63 5.29
CA SER A 78 -18.54 29.12 5.30
C SER A 78 -18.64 27.65 4.88
N SER A 79 -17.61 27.10 4.25
CA SER A 79 -17.60 25.70 3.82
C SER A 79 -17.51 24.73 4.99
N LYS A 80 -18.24 23.63 4.93
CA LYS A 80 -18.04 22.52 5.87
C LYS A 80 -16.85 21.65 5.44
N ILE A 81 -15.81 21.56 6.28
CA ILE A 81 -14.62 20.74 6.03
C ILE A 81 -14.74 19.38 6.72
N ILE A 82 -14.61 18.31 5.95
CA ILE A 82 -14.65 16.92 6.42
C ILE A 82 -13.29 16.27 6.11
N LEU A 83 -12.55 15.90 7.15
CA LEU A 83 -11.28 15.18 7.05
C LEU A 83 -11.49 13.67 7.22
N GLY A 84 -11.05 12.88 6.24
CA GLY A 84 -11.03 11.42 6.30
C GLY A 84 -9.70 10.82 5.82
N GLY A 85 -9.68 9.51 5.58
CA GLY A 85 -8.49 8.78 5.13
C GLY A 85 -7.76 8.04 6.24
N ILE A 86 -6.60 7.46 5.92
CA ILE A 86 -5.90 6.53 6.80
C ILE A 86 -5.40 7.24 8.07
N TYR A 87 -4.71 8.37 7.95
CA TYR A 87 -4.27 9.15 9.12
C TYR A 87 -5.43 9.55 10.04
N ALA A 88 -6.52 10.09 9.47
CA ALA A 88 -7.72 10.47 10.24
C ALA A 88 -8.40 9.26 10.91
N SER A 89 -8.23 8.06 10.37
CA SER A 89 -8.74 6.81 10.95
C SER A 89 -7.84 6.26 12.06
N VAL A 90 -6.52 6.38 11.91
CA VAL A 90 -5.55 5.82 12.87
C VAL A 90 -5.33 6.76 14.07
N MET A 91 -5.39 8.07 13.85
CA MET A 91 -5.16 9.09 14.88
C MET A 91 -6.29 10.14 14.89
N PRO A 92 -7.56 9.76 15.12
CA PRO A 92 -8.68 10.68 15.08
C PRO A 92 -8.55 11.84 16.08
N ASP A 93 -8.02 11.57 17.29
CA ASP A 93 -7.86 12.61 18.30
C ASP A 93 -6.82 13.65 17.91
N HIS A 94 -5.72 13.23 17.28
CA HIS A 94 -4.75 14.18 16.71
C HIS A 94 -5.38 14.94 15.53
N ALA A 95 -6.13 14.25 14.67
CA ALA A 95 -6.79 14.86 13.52
C ALA A 95 -7.82 15.94 13.91
N LYS A 96 -8.47 15.86 15.08
CA LYS A 96 -9.38 16.90 15.59
C LYS A 96 -8.73 18.28 15.72
N TYR A 97 -7.41 18.34 15.96
CA TYR A 97 -6.67 19.60 16.04
C TYR A 97 -6.35 20.23 14.68
N SER A 98 -6.71 19.58 13.57
CA SER A 98 -6.48 20.10 12.21
C SER A 98 -7.28 21.35 11.86
N GLY A 99 -8.36 21.62 12.60
CA GLY A 99 -9.33 22.67 12.27
C GLY A 99 -10.48 22.22 11.35
N ALA A 100 -10.53 20.95 10.92
CA ALA A 100 -11.68 20.42 10.20
C ALA A 100 -12.93 20.35 11.09
N ASP A 101 -14.11 20.60 10.52
CA ASP A 101 -15.38 20.61 11.27
C ASP A 101 -15.85 19.19 11.59
N GLN A 102 -15.40 18.20 10.81
CA GLN A 102 -15.71 16.81 11.06
C GLN A 102 -14.55 15.87 10.72
N ILE A 103 -14.22 14.97 11.65
CA ILE A 103 -13.30 13.85 11.43
C ILE A 103 -14.11 12.59 11.09
N ARG A 104 -13.73 11.90 10.03
CA ARG A 104 -14.30 10.60 9.62
C ARG A 104 -13.23 9.53 9.68
N SER A 105 -13.45 8.56 10.57
CA SER A 105 -12.62 7.36 10.70
C SER A 105 -13.28 6.15 10.05
N GLY A 106 -12.47 5.26 9.49
CA GLY A 106 -12.93 3.99 8.93
C GLY A 106 -13.49 4.11 7.51
N ILE A 107 -14.12 3.02 7.07
CA ILE A 107 -14.75 2.92 5.75
C ILE A 107 -16.05 3.75 5.76
N CYS A 108 -16.26 4.55 4.71
CA CYS A 108 -17.52 5.27 4.51
C CYS A 108 -18.51 4.39 3.73
N ASP A 109 -19.40 3.69 4.43
CA ASP A 109 -20.33 2.72 3.83
C ASP A 109 -21.19 3.30 2.71
N LYS A 110 -21.60 4.58 2.83
CA LYS A 110 -22.45 5.26 1.84
C LYS A 110 -21.82 5.35 0.45
N VAL A 111 -20.48 5.38 0.37
CA VAL A 111 -19.75 5.52 -0.89
C VAL A 111 -18.93 4.28 -1.24
N GLU A 112 -18.87 3.27 -0.35
CA GLU A 112 -17.95 2.14 -0.52
C GLU A 112 -18.21 1.33 -1.80
N ASN A 113 -19.46 1.24 -2.24
CA ASN A 113 -19.86 0.54 -3.47
C ASN A 113 -19.99 1.49 -4.68
N MET A 114 -19.56 2.75 -4.57
CA MET A 114 -19.54 3.65 -5.72
C MET A 114 -18.37 3.29 -6.65
N PRO A 115 -18.57 3.31 -7.98
CA PRO A 115 -17.46 3.24 -8.93
C PRO A 115 -16.55 4.47 -8.77
N LEU A 116 -15.29 4.34 -9.17
CA LEU A 116 -14.33 5.44 -9.10
C LEU A 116 -14.55 6.40 -10.26
N ASP A 117 -14.61 7.69 -9.97
CA ASP A 117 -14.68 8.74 -10.97
C ASP A 117 -13.31 9.05 -11.57
N TYR A 118 -12.88 8.26 -12.56
CA TYR A 118 -11.60 8.46 -13.24
C TYR A 118 -11.55 9.74 -14.08
N THR A 119 -12.66 10.44 -14.32
CA THR A 119 -12.65 11.74 -15.03
C THR A 119 -11.87 12.81 -14.27
N LEU A 120 -11.67 12.64 -12.95
CA LEU A 120 -10.85 13.52 -12.12
C LEU A 120 -9.34 13.25 -12.22
N VAL A 121 -8.95 12.12 -12.82
CA VAL A 121 -7.56 11.68 -12.98
C VAL A 121 -7.36 11.07 -14.38
N PRO A 122 -7.53 11.86 -15.46
CA PRO A 122 -7.61 11.34 -16.82
C PRO A 122 -6.33 10.63 -17.31
N ASP A 123 -5.17 10.97 -16.74
CA ASP A 123 -3.89 10.35 -17.07
C ASP A 123 -3.67 8.99 -16.37
N TRP A 124 -4.58 8.58 -15.48
CA TRP A 124 -4.47 7.32 -14.76
C TRP A 124 -4.92 6.15 -15.63
N ASP A 125 -3.99 5.22 -15.87
CA ASP A 125 -4.27 3.98 -16.59
C ASP A 125 -4.33 2.81 -15.60
N GLY A 126 -5.52 2.44 -15.11
CA GLY A 126 -5.66 1.24 -14.27
C GLY A 126 -6.96 1.16 -13.46
N SER A 127 -7.68 0.04 -13.56
CA SER A 127 -8.90 -0.21 -12.79
C SER A 127 -8.55 -0.64 -11.36
N ILE A 128 -8.67 0.28 -10.40
CA ILE A 128 -8.46 0.01 -8.97
C ILE A 128 -9.76 -0.47 -8.35
N LEU A 129 -9.68 -1.59 -7.61
CA LEU A 129 -10.83 -2.14 -6.89
C LEU A 129 -10.42 -2.89 -5.63
N PHE A 130 -11.44 -3.17 -4.82
CA PHE A 130 -11.35 -4.04 -3.65
C PHE A 130 -12.40 -5.13 -3.80
N THR A 131 -11.96 -6.38 -3.83
CA THR A 131 -12.88 -7.53 -3.79
C THR A 131 -13.24 -7.89 -2.37
N SER A 132 -12.49 -7.41 -1.39
CA SER A 132 -12.73 -7.62 0.03
C SER A 132 -12.25 -6.46 0.91
N ARG A 133 -12.85 -6.35 2.10
CA ARG A 133 -12.48 -5.43 3.19
C ARG A 133 -12.18 -6.18 4.47
N GLY A 134 -11.30 -5.62 5.28
CA GLY A 134 -10.78 -6.24 6.49
C GLY A 134 -9.78 -7.34 6.20
N CYS A 135 -9.23 -7.94 7.26
CA CYS A 135 -8.31 -9.07 7.15
C CYS A 135 -8.49 -10.01 8.34
N GLY A 136 -8.37 -11.32 8.11
CA GLY A 136 -8.43 -12.34 9.17
C GLY A 136 -7.18 -12.38 10.06
N ARG A 137 -6.10 -11.69 9.66
CA ARG A 137 -4.84 -11.61 10.43
C ARG A 137 -4.88 -10.46 11.43
N LYS A 138 -4.04 -10.56 12.48
CA LYS A 138 -3.93 -9.58 13.56
C LYS A 138 -2.49 -9.08 13.73
N CYS A 139 -1.79 -8.81 12.62
CA CYS A 139 -0.40 -8.38 12.63
C CYS A 139 -0.26 -7.08 13.44
N GLY A 140 0.69 -7.04 14.40
CA GLY A 140 0.83 -5.93 15.34
C GLY A 140 1.23 -4.59 14.69
N PHE A 141 1.87 -4.64 13.54
CA PHE A 141 2.27 -3.47 12.74
C PHE A 141 1.17 -2.97 11.78
N CYS A 142 0.05 -3.69 11.64
CA CYS A 142 -0.94 -3.41 10.59
C CYS A 142 -2.06 -2.48 11.05
N ALA A 143 -2.46 -1.54 10.19
CA ALA A 143 -3.58 -0.63 10.46
C ALA A 143 -4.96 -1.28 10.21
N VAL A 144 -5.04 -2.32 9.38
CA VAL A 144 -6.29 -2.92 8.90
C VAL A 144 -7.20 -3.38 10.05
N PRO A 145 -6.72 -4.10 11.09
CA PRO A 145 -7.59 -4.50 12.20
C PRO A 145 -8.18 -3.33 12.98
N LYS A 146 -7.53 -2.15 12.96
CA LYS A 146 -8.00 -0.93 13.62
C LYS A 146 -9.02 -0.15 12.78
N ILE A 147 -8.81 -0.10 11.46
CA ILE A 147 -9.60 0.72 10.54
C ILE A 147 -10.80 -0.06 9.97
N GLU A 148 -10.56 -1.30 9.55
CA GLU A 148 -11.54 -2.13 8.81
C GLU A 148 -12.03 -3.34 9.62
N GLY A 149 -11.19 -3.84 10.54
CA GLY A 149 -11.50 -5.01 11.37
C GLY A 149 -11.23 -6.35 10.68
N LYS A 150 -11.99 -7.37 11.09
CA LYS A 150 -11.97 -8.70 10.44
C LYS A 150 -12.50 -8.61 9.01
N LEU A 151 -12.27 -9.64 8.19
CA LEU A 151 -12.88 -9.76 6.86
C LEU A 151 -14.40 -9.51 6.96
N CYS A 152 -14.88 -8.42 6.36
CA CYS A 152 -16.21 -7.88 6.62
C CYS A 152 -17.04 -7.58 5.38
N LYS A 153 -16.41 -7.39 4.22
CA LYS A 153 -17.10 -7.26 2.93
C LYS A 153 -16.36 -8.11 1.91
N THR A 154 -17.10 -8.79 1.06
CA THR A 154 -16.56 -9.64 -0.01
C THR A 154 -17.43 -9.48 -1.26
N ARG A 155 -16.79 -9.52 -2.42
CA ARG A 155 -17.44 -9.51 -3.74
C ARG A 155 -17.12 -10.82 -4.44
N SER A 156 -18.08 -11.28 -5.24
CA SER A 156 -17.91 -12.45 -6.12
C SER A 156 -17.58 -12.09 -7.57
N SER A 157 -17.72 -10.82 -7.94
CA SER A 157 -17.47 -10.34 -9.30
C SER A 157 -16.78 -8.97 -9.29
N ILE A 158 -15.94 -8.74 -10.29
CA ILE A 158 -15.18 -7.52 -10.56
C ILE A 158 -15.71 -6.75 -11.77
N LYS A 159 -16.65 -7.33 -12.56
CA LYS A 159 -17.09 -6.81 -13.86
C LYS A 159 -17.51 -5.33 -13.84
N GLU A 160 -18.27 -4.92 -12.82
CA GLU A 160 -18.75 -3.53 -12.69
C GLU A 160 -17.64 -2.49 -12.38
N TYR A 161 -16.43 -2.94 -12.03
CA TYR A 161 -15.29 -2.09 -11.67
C TYR A 161 -14.25 -1.98 -12.77
N ILE A 162 -14.36 -2.78 -13.84
CA ILE A 162 -13.38 -2.80 -14.92
C ILE A 162 -13.72 -1.72 -15.93
N ILE A 163 -12.78 -0.80 -16.15
CA ILE A 163 -12.85 0.20 -17.21
C ILE A 163 -12.15 -0.37 -18.44
N GLU A 164 -12.87 -0.40 -19.57
CA GLU A 164 -12.39 -1.04 -20.79
C GLU A 164 -11.12 -0.41 -21.33
N THR A 165 -10.99 0.91 -21.24
CA THR A 165 -9.82 1.65 -21.74
C THR A 165 -8.56 1.48 -20.89
N HIS A 166 -8.67 0.98 -19.67
CA HIS A 166 -7.51 0.75 -18.82
C HIS A 166 -6.75 -0.52 -19.22
N SER A 167 -5.41 -0.47 -19.20
CA SER A 167 -4.53 -1.59 -19.53
C SER A 167 -4.29 -2.55 -18.37
N ARG A 168 -4.67 -2.17 -17.14
CA ARG A 168 -4.43 -2.96 -15.93
C ARG A 168 -5.57 -2.97 -14.92
N ILE A 169 -5.59 -4.01 -14.09
CA ILE A 169 -6.51 -4.26 -12.97
C ILE A 169 -5.66 -4.33 -11.69
N ILE A 170 -6.00 -3.53 -10.68
CA ILE A 170 -5.20 -3.34 -9.49
C ILE A 170 -6.04 -3.64 -8.25
N LEU A 171 -5.75 -4.76 -7.61
CA LEU A 171 -6.45 -5.26 -6.43
C LEU A 171 -5.82 -4.69 -5.16
N PHE A 172 -6.59 -3.89 -4.43
CA PHE A 172 -6.17 -3.28 -3.17
C PHE A 172 -6.59 -4.08 -1.93
N ASP A 173 -7.10 -5.30 -2.11
CA ASP A 173 -7.47 -6.21 -1.04
C ASP A 173 -6.35 -6.38 0.00
N ASN A 174 -6.68 -6.19 1.28
CA ASN A 174 -5.72 -6.40 2.37
C ASN A 174 -5.20 -7.85 2.43
N ASN A 175 -6.00 -8.80 1.96
CA ASN A 175 -5.61 -10.19 1.75
C ASN A 175 -6.58 -10.86 0.77
N PHE A 176 -6.27 -10.77 -0.53
CA PHE A 176 -7.10 -11.30 -1.61
C PHE A 176 -7.49 -12.78 -1.41
N LEU A 177 -6.56 -13.62 -0.94
CA LEU A 177 -6.80 -15.07 -0.81
C LEU A 177 -7.78 -15.45 0.29
N LEU A 178 -8.08 -14.54 1.22
CA LEU A 178 -9.14 -14.74 2.21
C LEU A 178 -10.54 -14.54 1.64
N ASN A 179 -10.69 -13.95 0.44
CA ASN A 179 -11.99 -13.86 -0.19
C ASN A 179 -12.52 -15.29 -0.51
N PRO A 180 -13.73 -15.66 -0.04
CA PRO A 180 -14.33 -16.95 -0.36
C PRO A 180 -14.55 -17.14 -1.86
N HIS A 181 -14.77 -16.05 -2.61
CA HIS A 181 -15.05 -16.05 -4.05
C HIS A 181 -13.80 -15.83 -4.92
N LYS A 182 -12.60 -16.04 -4.38
CA LYS A 182 -11.34 -15.78 -5.09
C LYS A 182 -11.20 -16.54 -6.41
N TYR A 183 -11.83 -17.71 -6.55
CA TYR A 183 -11.71 -18.52 -7.77
C TYR A 183 -12.58 -17.98 -8.89
N GLU A 184 -13.78 -17.51 -8.57
CA GLU A 184 -14.66 -16.78 -9.47
C GLU A 184 -13.99 -15.49 -9.95
N ILE A 185 -13.31 -14.79 -9.03
CA ILE A 185 -12.54 -13.60 -9.39
C ILE A 185 -11.33 -13.95 -10.26
N PHE A 186 -10.57 -15.01 -9.95
CA PHE A 186 -9.49 -15.46 -10.82
C PHE A 186 -9.97 -15.80 -12.23
N GLN A 187 -11.15 -16.43 -12.35
CA GLN A 187 -11.76 -16.69 -13.65
C GLN A 187 -12.04 -15.38 -14.38
N GLU A 188 -12.72 -14.42 -13.74
CA GLU A 188 -13.00 -13.12 -14.37
C GLU A 188 -11.72 -12.37 -14.74
N LEU A 189 -10.66 -12.42 -13.93
CA LEU A 189 -9.37 -11.82 -14.26
C LEU A 189 -8.76 -12.40 -15.55
N ASN A 190 -8.93 -13.71 -15.81
CA ASN A 190 -8.47 -14.35 -17.03
C ASN A 190 -9.35 -14.04 -18.26
N GLU A 191 -10.62 -13.65 -18.04
CA GLU A 191 -11.51 -13.20 -19.11
C GLU A 191 -11.07 -11.83 -19.68
N TYR A 192 -10.33 -11.03 -18.91
CA TYR A 192 -9.81 -9.74 -19.36
C TYR A 192 -8.38 -9.84 -19.90
N ASP A 193 -8.17 -9.28 -21.09
CA ASP A 193 -6.81 -9.09 -21.63
C ASP A 193 -6.12 -7.86 -21.01
N LYS A 194 -5.90 -7.90 -19.69
CA LYS A 194 -5.35 -6.77 -18.92
C LYS A 194 -4.29 -7.26 -17.94
N ARG A 195 -3.33 -6.39 -17.62
CA ARG A 195 -2.31 -6.69 -16.61
C ARG A 195 -2.91 -6.69 -15.21
N VAL A 196 -2.51 -7.61 -14.33
CA VAL A 196 -3.07 -7.75 -12.97
C VAL A 196 -2.00 -7.43 -11.92
N ASP A 197 -2.35 -6.58 -10.96
CA ASP A 197 -1.52 -6.23 -9.81
C ASP A 197 -2.24 -6.56 -8.49
N PHE A 198 -1.69 -7.50 -7.73
CA PHE A 198 -2.05 -7.72 -6.32
C PHE A 198 -1.26 -6.74 -5.46
N ASN A 199 -1.76 -5.51 -5.37
CA ASN A 199 -0.99 -4.36 -4.89
C ASN A 199 -0.50 -4.51 -3.44
N GLN A 200 -1.35 -5.02 -2.55
CA GLN A 200 -1.03 -5.24 -1.14
C GLN A 200 -0.24 -6.54 -0.89
N GLY A 201 0.03 -7.31 -1.94
CA GLY A 201 0.63 -8.63 -1.86
C GLY A 201 -0.34 -9.75 -1.51
N ILE A 202 0.21 -10.95 -1.43
CA ILE A 202 -0.50 -12.22 -1.24
C ILE A 202 0.04 -12.90 0.01
N ASP A 203 -0.85 -13.48 0.82
CA ASP A 203 -0.46 -14.20 2.04
C ASP A 203 0.24 -15.53 1.68
N ALA A 204 1.56 -15.60 1.88
CA ALA A 204 2.38 -16.78 1.58
C ALA A 204 1.83 -18.08 2.18
N ARG A 205 1.22 -17.99 3.37
CA ARG A 205 0.65 -19.15 4.08
C ARG A 205 -0.58 -19.76 3.40
N LEU A 206 -1.19 -19.03 2.46
CA LEU A 206 -2.39 -19.45 1.75
C LEU A 206 -2.09 -19.87 0.30
N ILE A 207 -0.82 -19.81 -0.13
CA ILE A 207 -0.42 -20.19 -1.47
C ILE A 207 -0.35 -21.72 -1.54
N THR A 208 -1.18 -22.29 -2.40
CA THR A 208 -1.20 -23.72 -2.77
C THR A 208 -0.91 -23.87 -4.25
N GLU A 209 -0.65 -25.09 -4.73
CA GLU A 209 -0.46 -25.37 -6.17
C GLU A 209 -1.64 -24.86 -7.01
N LYS A 210 -2.88 -25.05 -6.53
CA LYS A 210 -4.08 -24.56 -7.20
C LYS A 210 -4.05 -23.03 -7.33
N ILE A 211 -3.66 -22.31 -6.27
CA ILE A 211 -3.56 -20.84 -6.31
C ILE A 211 -2.42 -20.38 -7.21
N ALA A 212 -1.27 -21.02 -7.14
CA ALA A 212 -0.13 -20.68 -7.99
C ALA A 212 -0.43 -20.87 -9.47
N ASN A 213 -1.14 -21.94 -9.84
CA ASN A 213 -1.61 -22.17 -11.22
C ASN A 213 -2.61 -21.10 -11.69
N GLN A 214 -3.48 -20.58 -10.80
CA GLN A 214 -4.35 -19.46 -11.14
C GLN A 214 -3.54 -18.19 -11.38
N ILE A 215 -2.53 -17.92 -10.53
CA ILE A 215 -1.68 -16.74 -10.64
C ILE A 215 -0.79 -16.80 -11.90
N SER A 216 -0.24 -17.97 -12.24
CA SER A 216 0.63 -18.13 -13.42
C SER A 216 -0.09 -17.99 -14.75
N GLY A 217 -1.41 -18.21 -14.78
CA GLY A 217 -2.25 -17.93 -15.95
C GLY A 217 -2.47 -16.42 -16.21
N LEU A 218 -2.23 -15.55 -15.21
CA LEU A 218 -2.48 -14.12 -15.33
C LEU A 218 -1.33 -13.39 -16.02
N LYS A 219 -1.67 -12.32 -16.75
CA LYS A 219 -0.70 -11.31 -17.19
C LYS A 219 -0.34 -10.41 -16.01
N LEU A 220 0.69 -10.74 -15.24
CA LEU A 220 1.08 -9.91 -14.08
C LEU A 220 1.66 -8.55 -14.53
N ASP A 221 1.27 -7.44 -13.86
CA ASP A 221 1.77 -6.09 -14.21
C ASP A 221 3.26 -5.91 -13.90
N SER A 222 3.74 -6.56 -12.83
CA SER A 222 5.16 -6.55 -12.49
C SER A 222 5.60 -7.84 -11.79
N THR A 223 5.16 -8.02 -10.55
CA THR A 223 5.72 -9.00 -9.60
C THR A 223 4.62 -9.52 -8.69
N ILE A 224 4.82 -10.73 -8.17
CA ILE A 224 4.04 -11.21 -7.02
C ILE A 224 4.74 -10.76 -5.76
N ARG A 225 3.99 -10.07 -4.90
CA ARG A 225 4.50 -9.59 -3.61
C ARG A 225 4.00 -10.52 -2.51
N ILE A 226 4.92 -11.02 -1.68
CA ILE A 226 4.63 -11.74 -0.43
C ILE A 226 5.41 -11.07 0.71
N ALA A 227 5.16 -11.46 1.96
CA ALA A 227 5.85 -10.90 3.12
C ALA A 227 6.51 -12.00 3.96
N TYR A 228 7.72 -11.72 4.45
CA TYR A 228 8.47 -12.53 5.40
C TYR A 228 8.73 -11.68 6.64
N ASP A 229 7.67 -11.44 7.43
CA ASP A 229 7.67 -10.46 8.52
C ASP A 229 8.30 -10.99 9.82
N SER A 230 8.39 -12.31 10.00
CA SER A 230 9.02 -12.93 11.18
C SER A 230 9.67 -14.26 10.85
N ARG A 231 10.66 -14.72 11.62
CA ARG A 231 11.29 -16.05 11.46
C ARG A 231 10.29 -17.21 11.46
N LYS A 232 9.13 -17.05 12.10
CA LYS A 232 8.05 -18.07 12.13
C LYS A 232 7.42 -18.31 10.76
N ASP A 233 7.58 -17.37 9.83
CA ASP A 233 7.03 -17.48 8.48
C ASP A 233 8.00 -18.21 7.52
N HIS A 234 9.18 -18.65 7.97
CA HIS A 234 10.23 -19.29 7.16
C HIS A 234 9.68 -20.35 6.20
N ASP A 235 9.04 -21.38 6.74
CA ASP A 235 8.58 -22.51 5.94
C ASP A 235 7.45 -22.09 4.99
N ALA A 236 6.55 -21.22 5.44
CA ALA A 236 5.45 -20.73 4.60
C ALA A 236 5.97 -19.92 3.41
N VAL A 237 6.97 -19.06 3.61
CA VAL A 237 7.55 -18.23 2.56
C VAL A 237 8.39 -19.07 1.60
N GLY A 238 9.26 -19.94 2.11
CA GLY A 238 10.07 -20.84 1.28
C GLY A 238 9.21 -21.75 0.41
N ASN A 239 8.16 -22.35 1.00
CA ASN A 239 7.19 -23.17 0.26
C ASN A 239 6.41 -22.35 -0.76
N ALA A 240 5.96 -21.14 -0.43
CA ALA A 240 5.28 -20.28 -1.38
C ALA A 240 6.16 -19.92 -2.59
N ILE A 241 7.43 -19.56 -2.37
CA ILE A 241 8.39 -19.28 -3.44
C ILE A 241 8.58 -20.50 -4.33
N LYS A 242 8.73 -21.69 -3.73
CA LYS A 242 8.85 -22.95 -4.46
C LYS A 242 7.60 -23.22 -5.31
N ILE A 243 6.42 -23.22 -4.71
CA ILE A 243 5.15 -23.51 -5.40
C ILE A 243 4.88 -22.52 -6.54
N LEU A 244 5.14 -21.23 -6.34
CA LEU A 244 5.02 -20.22 -7.40
C LEU A 244 6.02 -20.48 -8.54
N SER A 245 7.26 -20.82 -8.20
CA SER A 245 8.31 -21.14 -9.18
C SER A 245 7.96 -22.39 -9.99
N ASP A 246 7.48 -23.44 -9.33
CA ASP A 246 7.09 -24.70 -9.97
C ASP A 246 5.88 -24.50 -10.91
N ALA A 247 5.01 -23.53 -10.62
CA ALA A 247 3.91 -23.11 -11.48
C ALA A 247 4.32 -22.18 -12.64
N GLY A 248 5.61 -21.85 -12.77
CA GLY A 248 6.17 -21.06 -13.87
C GLY A 248 6.40 -19.57 -13.59
N ILE A 249 6.18 -19.09 -12.36
CA ILE A 249 6.52 -17.72 -11.99
C ILE A 249 8.04 -17.62 -11.77
N SER A 250 8.72 -16.77 -12.55
CA SER A 250 10.15 -16.51 -12.33
C SER A 250 10.41 -16.05 -10.90
N LYS A 251 11.37 -16.66 -10.20
CA LYS A 251 11.75 -16.27 -8.85
C LYS A 251 12.19 -14.81 -8.74
N ARG A 252 12.75 -14.25 -9.82
CA ARG A 252 13.08 -12.81 -9.91
C ARG A 252 11.85 -11.89 -9.89
N ASN A 253 10.68 -12.42 -10.22
CA ASN A 253 9.40 -11.72 -10.14
C ASN A 253 8.67 -11.99 -8.82
N ILE A 254 9.26 -12.74 -7.89
CA ILE A 254 8.73 -12.95 -6.54
C ILE A 254 9.46 -11.98 -5.61
N PHE A 255 8.71 -10.98 -5.16
CA PHE A 255 9.21 -9.89 -4.34
C PHE A 255 8.76 -10.10 -2.89
N VAL A 256 9.70 -10.25 -1.98
CA VAL A 256 9.44 -10.57 -0.59
C VAL A 256 9.70 -9.33 0.24
N TYR A 257 8.65 -8.77 0.84
CA TYR A 257 8.80 -7.72 1.83
C TYR A 257 9.42 -8.32 3.09
N THR A 258 10.58 -7.79 3.47
CA THR A 258 11.36 -8.22 4.63
C THR A 258 11.29 -7.12 5.68
N LEU A 259 10.32 -7.21 6.58
CA LEU A 259 10.11 -6.24 7.64
C LEU A 259 11.31 -6.23 8.60
N PHE A 260 11.84 -5.06 8.92
CA PHE A 260 12.88 -4.88 9.94
C PHE A 260 12.59 -3.69 10.85
N ASN A 261 13.35 -3.57 11.94
CA ASN A 261 13.18 -2.50 12.95
C ASN A 261 11.82 -2.56 13.69
N TYR A 262 11.25 -3.76 13.89
CA TYR A 262 10.01 -3.94 14.64
C TYR A 262 10.28 -4.63 15.99
N THR A 263 10.08 -5.95 16.04
CA THR A 263 10.41 -6.79 17.21
C THR A 263 11.57 -7.72 16.92
N ASP A 264 12.05 -7.72 15.69
CA ASP A 264 13.16 -8.52 15.18
C ASP A 264 14.51 -7.90 15.57
N THR A 265 15.60 -8.65 15.40
CA THR A 265 16.98 -8.20 15.56
C THR A 265 17.68 -8.01 14.19
N PRO A 266 18.82 -7.32 14.12
CA PRO A 266 19.65 -7.31 12.91
C PRO A 266 19.98 -8.72 12.39
N ALA A 267 20.25 -9.67 13.28
CA ALA A 267 20.46 -11.08 12.93
C ALA A 267 19.20 -11.73 12.31
N ASP A 268 18.01 -11.51 12.88
CA ASP A 268 16.74 -11.98 12.29
C ASP A 268 16.56 -11.46 10.85
N PHE A 269 16.86 -10.18 10.61
CA PHE A 269 16.73 -9.58 9.30
C PHE A 269 17.75 -10.14 8.30
N PHE A 270 19.00 -10.30 8.75
CA PHE A 270 20.06 -10.92 7.97
C PHE A 270 19.70 -12.35 7.54
N ASP A 271 19.31 -13.20 8.50
CA ASP A 271 18.93 -14.60 8.23
C ASP A 271 17.82 -14.67 7.18
N ARG A 272 16.74 -13.90 7.35
CA ARG A 272 15.62 -13.87 6.39
C ARG A 272 16.05 -13.37 5.02
N THR A 273 16.91 -12.35 4.96
CA THR A 273 17.44 -11.86 3.68
C THR A 273 18.28 -12.92 2.98
N ARG A 274 19.14 -13.64 3.73
CA ARG A 274 19.94 -14.75 3.22
C ARG A 274 19.04 -15.87 2.69
N ASP A 275 18.01 -16.26 3.43
CA ASP A 275 17.04 -17.27 2.99
C ASP A 275 16.40 -16.89 1.65
N ILE A 276 15.85 -15.68 1.55
CA ILE A 276 15.17 -15.20 0.34
C ILE A 276 16.09 -15.21 -0.88
N LEU A 277 17.33 -14.72 -0.71
CA LEU A 277 18.32 -14.67 -1.77
C LEU A 277 18.75 -16.09 -2.20
N ASN A 278 18.95 -17.00 -1.25
CA ASN A 278 19.29 -18.40 -1.53
C ASN A 278 18.14 -19.17 -2.19
N TRP A 279 16.88 -18.81 -1.89
CA TRP A 279 15.72 -19.33 -2.61
C TRP A 279 15.59 -18.75 -4.02
N GLY A 280 16.37 -17.72 -4.37
CA GLY A 280 16.42 -17.07 -5.68
C GLY A 280 15.40 -15.94 -5.85
N ALA A 281 14.71 -15.54 -4.79
CA ALA A 281 13.72 -14.48 -4.79
C ALA A 281 14.32 -13.11 -4.45
N VAL A 282 13.53 -12.04 -4.58
CA VAL A 282 13.99 -10.68 -4.33
C VAL A 282 13.61 -10.24 -2.92
N SER A 283 14.58 -9.89 -2.08
CA SER A 283 14.32 -9.34 -0.74
C SER A 283 14.15 -7.83 -0.83
N TYR A 284 13.02 -7.30 -0.36
CA TYR A 284 12.79 -5.86 -0.23
C TYR A 284 12.78 -5.48 1.24
N PRO A 285 13.84 -4.83 1.75
CA PRO A 285 13.87 -4.39 3.13
C PRO A 285 12.80 -3.31 3.36
N MET A 286 11.86 -3.62 4.24
CA MET A 286 10.78 -2.73 4.63
C MET A 286 11.03 -2.26 6.06
N ARG A 287 11.45 -1.00 6.21
CA ARG A 287 11.61 -0.40 7.54
C ARG A 287 10.23 -0.29 8.19
N TYR A 288 10.09 -0.82 9.39
CA TYR A 288 8.89 -0.63 10.18
C TYR A 288 8.72 0.85 10.55
N GLU A 289 7.51 1.34 10.31
CA GLU A 289 7.05 2.65 10.74
C GLU A 289 5.87 2.47 11.69
N PRO A 290 5.95 2.96 12.93
CA PRO A 290 4.82 2.92 13.84
C PRO A 290 3.59 3.60 13.25
N LEU A 291 2.43 2.97 13.44
CA LEU A 291 1.15 3.48 12.92
C LEU A 291 0.80 4.89 13.38
N ARG A 292 1.39 5.36 14.48
CA ARG A 292 1.17 6.70 15.04
C ARG A 292 2.38 7.62 14.88
N ALA A 293 3.34 7.27 14.02
CA ALA A 293 4.52 8.08 13.77
C ALA A 293 4.12 9.41 13.09
N ILE A 294 4.45 10.53 13.72
CA ILE A 294 4.21 11.88 13.20
C ILE A 294 5.39 12.41 12.37
N THR A 295 6.50 11.69 12.37
CA THR A 295 7.71 11.93 11.58
C THR A 295 8.13 10.61 10.97
N LYS A 296 8.38 10.60 9.65
CA LYS A 296 8.84 9.40 8.93
C LYS A 296 10.29 9.10 9.30
N ASN A 297 10.68 7.83 9.33
CA ASN A 297 12.05 7.36 9.56
C ASN A 297 12.64 7.77 10.93
N SER A 298 11.82 8.16 11.91
CA SER A 298 12.31 8.58 13.24
C SER A 298 12.31 7.45 14.28
N TYR A 299 11.62 6.35 14.00
CA TYR A 299 11.51 5.24 14.95
C TYR A 299 12.72 4.31 14.89
N VAL A 300 13.25 3.98 16.06
CA VAL A 300 14.26 2.94 16.30
C VAL A 300 13.68 2.00 17.34
N SER A 301 13.57 0.72 16.99
CA SER A 301 13.05 -0.31 17.89
C SER A 301 14.10 -0.72 18.94
N PRO A 302 13.70 -1.32 20.07
CA PRO A 302 14.63 -1.62 21.17
C PRO A 302 15.82 -2.52 20.81
N ASN A 303 15.69 -3.33 19.75
CA ASN A 303 16.72 -4.30 19.33
C ASN A 303 17.61 -3.76 18.21
N TRP A 304 17.47 -2.48 17.85
CA TRP A 304 18.18 -1.87 16.73
C TRP A 304 18.83 -0.56 17.16
N THR A 305 19.91 -0.23 16.48
CA THR A 305 20.56 1.08 16.49
C THR A 305 20.21 1.86 15.23
N ILE A 306 20.41 3.18 15.24
CA ILE A 306 20.18 3.98 14.03
C ILE A 306 21.23 3.65 12.97
N GLU A 307 22.45 3.31 13.38
CA GLU A 307 23.56 2.93 12.51
C GLU A 307 23.23 1.66 11.70
N GLU A 308 22.68 0.62 12.34
CA GLU A 308 22.27 -0.62 11.67
C GLU A 308 21.12 -0.37 10.68
N ILE A 309 20.13 0.44 11.06
CA ILE A 309 19.02 0.80 10.18
C ILE A 309 19.53 1.53 8.93
N GLU A 310 20.43 2.51 9.11
CA GLU A 310 21.02 3.27 8.01
C GLU A 310 21.99 2.44 7.18
N ALA A 311 22.65 1.43 7.75
CA ALA A 311 23.47 0.47 7.01
C ALA A 311 22.62 -0.29 5.97
N ILE A 312 21.42 -0.75 6.34
CA ILE A 312 20.48 -1.36 5.38
C ILE A 312 20.09 -0.35 4.29
N GLN A 313 19.77 0.90 4.65
CA GLN A 313 19.40 1.91 3.66
C GLN A 313 20.54 2.22 2.70
N ALA A 314 21.77 2.28 3.19
CA ALA A 314 22.96 2.45 2.36
C ALA A 314 23.17 1.24 1.45
N ALA A 315 23.07 0.01 1.97
CA ALA A 315 23.22 -1.20 1.20
C ALA A 315 22.19 -1.28 0.06
N ARG A 316 20.92 -0.92 0.31
CA ARG A 316 19.88 -0.86 -0.73
C ARG A 316 20.24 0.05 -1.90
N ARG A 317 21.01 1.13 -1.65
CA ARG A 317 21.46 2.07 -2.68
C ARG A 317 22.71 1.59 -3.42
N VAL A 318 23.63 0.93 -2.72
CA VAL A 318 24.97 0.59 -3.25
C VAL A 318 25.00 -0.80 -3.89
N ILE A 319 24.41 -1.80 -3.24
CA ILE A 319 24.41 -3.20 -3.69
C ILE A 319 23.00 -3.70 -4.06
N GLY A 320 21.99 -2.85 -3.92
CA GLY A 320 20.63 -3.14 -4.34
C GLY A 320 20.28 -2.59 -5.72
N TYR A 321 19.07 -2.87 -6.18
CA TYR A 321 18.48 -2.31 -7.39
C TYR A 321 17.01 -1.96 -7.11
N GLY A 322 16.58 -0.74 -7.48
CA GLY A 322 15.21 -0.28 -7.22
C GLY A 322 14.82 -0.26 -5.74
N GLY A 323 15.81 -0.20 -4.83
CA GLY A 323 15.59 -0.30 -3.38
C GLY A 323 15.35 -1.73 -2.87
N ALA A 324 15.60 -2.76 -3.68
CA ALA A 324 15.56 -4.17 -3.28
C ALA A 324 16.94 -4.83 -3.40
N PHE A 325 17.04 -6.02 -2.84
CA PHE A 325 18.15 -6.97 -2.98
C PHE A 325 17.72 -8.10 -3.92
N PRO A 326 17.98 -7.98 -5.24
CA PRO A 326 17.75 -9.07 -6.18
C PRO A 326 18.80 -10.18 -6.03
N ALA A 327 18.39 -11.43 -6.22
CA ALA A 327 19.27 -12.60 -6.15
C ALA A 327 20.19 -12.75 -7.39
N TYR A 328 21.07 -11.77 -7.63
CA TYR A 328 22.19 -11.93 -8.55
C TYR A 328 23.40 -12.54 -7.82
N THR A 329 24.20 -13.32 -8.55
CA THR A 329 25.28 -14.16 -8.01
C THR A 329 26.16 -13.43 -6.98
N GLY A 330 26.69 -12.25 -7.33
CA GLY A 330 27.57 -11.51 -6.42
C GLY A 330 26.93 -11.07 -5.09
N LEU A 331 25.63 -10.76 -5.06
CA LEU A 331 24.94 -10.43 -3.80
C LEU A 331 24.62 -11.69 -2.99
N VAL A 332 24.18 -12.75 -3.67
CA VAL A 332 23.94 -14.05 -3.03
C VAL A 332 25.22 -14.55 -2.37
N ASP A 333 26.36 -14.51 -3.08
CA ASP A 333 27.65 -14.94 -2.55
C ASP A 333 28.10 -14.06 -1.36
N LYS A 334 27.94 -12.73 -1.45
CA LYS A 334 28.27 -11.82 -0.35
C LYS A 334 27.46 -12.14 0.90
N ILE A 335 26.13 -12.27 0.76
CA ILE A 335 25.24 -12.47 1.90
C ILE A 335 25.36 -13.89 2.47
N THR A 336 25.58 -14.90 1.62
CA THR A 336 25.71 -16.30 2.06
C THR A 336 27.00 -16.55 2.82
N ASN A 337 28.11 -15.94 2.39
CA ASN A 337 29.41 -16.11 3.03
C ASN A 337 29.64 -15.17 4.22
N ALA A 338 28.70 -14.26 4.51
CA ALA A 338 28.84 -13.32 5.62
C ALA A 338 28.65 -14.03 6.97
N PHE A 339 29.47 -13.66 7.95
CA PHE A 339 29.40 -14.22 9.31
C PHE A 339 28.19 -13.71 10.12
N GLY A 340 27.68 -12.53 9.77
CA GLY A 340 26.60 -11.87 10.49
C GLY A 340 26.12 -10.61 9.78
N PHE A 341 25.23 -9.86 10.45
CA PHE A 341 24.62 -8.67 9.89
C PHE A 341 25.65 -7.60 9.50
N GLU A 342 26.62 -7.33 10.36
CA GLU A 342 27.62 -6.27 10.16
C GLU A 342 28.46 -6.55 8.90
N ASP A 343 28.97 -7.77 8.76
CA ASP A 343 29.75 -8.22 7.60
C ASP A 343 28.89 -8.23 6.30
N ALA A 344 27.65 -8.70 6.41
CA ALA A 344 26.71 -8.75 5.29
C ALA A 344 26.38 -7.37 4.73
N PHE A 345 26.26 -6.35 5.59
CA PHE A 345 25.87 -5.00 5.18
C PHE A 345 27.02 -3.98 5.23
N GLU A 346 28.25 -4.43 5.51
CA GLU A 346 29.44 -3.61 5.34
C GLU A 346 29.62 -3.24 3.86
N LEU A 347 29.80 -1.95 3.60
CA LEU A 347 30.06 -1.41 2.28
C LEU A 347 31.53 -1.04 2.17
N ARG A 348 32.19 -1.51 1.10
CA ARG A 348 33.59 -1.14 0.83
C ARG A 348 33.70 0.38 0.76
N ARG A 349 34.66 0.96 1.47
CA ARG A 349 35.00 2.38 1.34
C ARG A 349 35.30 2.66 -0.13
N VAL A 350 34.62 3.67 -0.69
CA VAL A 350 34.98 4.20 -2.01
C VAL A 350 36.42 4.66 -1.87
N LYS A 351 37.35 4.08 -2.66
CA LYS A 351 38.69 4.63 -2.76
C LYS A 351 38.53 6.06 -3.26
N GLU A 352 38.85 7.05 -2.42
CA GLU A 352 39.05 8.42 -2.88
C GLU A 352 40.08 8.34 -4.02
N LYS A 353 39.66 8.79 -5.21
CA LYS A 353 40.48 8.79 -6.42
C LYS A 353 41.34 10.03 -6.45
#